data_AF-A0A7G8BKM9-F1
#
_entry.id   AF-A0A7G8BKM9-F1
#
_cell.length_a   1.000
_cell.length_b   1.000
_cell.length_c   1.000
_cell.angle_alpha   90.00
_cell.angle_beta   90.00
_cell.angle_gamma   90.00
#
_symmetry.space_group_name_H-M   'P 1'
#
loop_
_entity.id
_entity.type
_entity.pdbx_description
1 polymer ?
#
loop_
_entity_poly.entity_id
_entity_poly.type
_entity_poly.pdbx_seq_one_letter_code
_entity_poly.pdbx_strand_id
1 'polypeptide(L)'
;MMRLIVCALLFALVLLVPSGWAQEDSPQLVRIGSGLFSLHGTDAGSDTQYLRYFLLADSGEEAMPQSAPTLVIECTQAHNRRELHFFVNFGGVEDIAFTPPFKPTPTDRFPPANPTVAFRMTFEGYMRSKPFKRSWEQLPNGNYKYRNPGADSFNLDGPRYFMQYLNSLPGFRVVAMKPERGKPAEVFFQTKPLLEMVSREALCQP
;
A
#
# COMPACT_ATOMS: atom_id res chain seq x y z
N MET A 1 32.96 35.51 -66.88
CA MET A 1 31.91 35.96 -65.93
C MET A 1 31.13 34.72 -65.51
N MET A 2 31.41 34.11 -64.35
CA MET A 2 31.02 34.50 -62.98
C MET A 2 29.68 33.87 -62.55
N ARG A 3 29.80 32.78 -61.78
CA ARG A 3 28.94 32.26 -60.68
C ARG A 3 27.44 32.04 -60.92
N LEU A 4 26.97 30.81 -60.70
CA LEU A 4 26.07 30.51 -59.58
C LEU A 4 26.03 29.02 -59.23
N ILE A 5 25.97 28.80 -57.93
CA ILE A 5 26.27 27.62 -57.13
C ILE A 5 24.94 27.10 -56.56
N VAL A 6 24.80 25.77 -56.52
CA VAL A 6 24.17 24.94 -55.47
C VAL A 6 22.85 25.43 -54.85
N CYS A 7 21.80 24.63 -54.99
CA CYS A 7 20.90 24.24 -53.88
C CYS A 7 19.77 23.34 -54.40
N ALA A 8 20.03 22.04 -54.50
CA ALA A 8 18.97 21.03 -54.65
C ALA A 8 19.27 19.89 -53.65
N LEU A 9 19.11 20.21 -52.38
CA LEU A 9 19.27 19.28 -51.26
C LEU A 9 18.28 19.71 -50.18
N LEU A 10 16.99 19.46 -50.40
CA LEU A 10 15.95 19.70 -49.41
C LEU A 10 14.79 18.73 -49.66
N PHE A 11 14.37 18.07 -48.58
CA PHE A 11 13.24 17.14 -48.44
C PHE A 11 13.48 15.66 -48.74
N ALA A 12 14.46 15.09 -48.04
CA ALA A 12 14.30 13.76 -47.43
C ALA A 12 14.28 13.93 -45.90
N LEU A 13 13.28 14.64 -45.38
CA LEU A 13 13.00 14.64 -43.94
C LEU A 13 12.23 13.34 -43.65
N VAL A 14 13.00 12.27 -43.45
CA VAL A 14 12.53 11.04 -42.83
C VAL A 14 11.87 11.44 -41.52
N LEU A 15 10.54 11.31 -41.47
CA LEU A 15 9.76 11.36 -40.24
C LEU A 15 10.16 10.15 -39.37
N LEU A 16 11.33 10.24 -38.74
CA LEU A 16 11.64 9.51 -37.52
C LEU A 16 10.78 10.13 -36.43
N VAL A 17 9.51 9.76 -36.41
CA VAL A 17 8.71 9.87 -35.19
C VAL A 17 9.36 8.87 -34.23
N PRO A 18 10.00 9.30 -33.13
CA PRO A 18 10.26 8.35 -32.08
C PRO A 18 8.87 7.96 -31.55
N SER A 19 8.44 6.75 -31.87
CA SER A 19 7.38 6.05 -31.17
C SER A 19 7.88 5.78 -29.74
N GLY A 20 8.04 6.83 -28.95
CA GLY A 20 8.14 6.75 -27.51
C GLY A 20 6.76 6.39 -26.99
N TRP A 21 6.39 5.12 -27.17
CA TRP A 21 5.33 4.54 -26.36
C TRP A 21 5.84 4.67 -24.93
N ALA A 22 5.29 5.64 -24.19
CA ALA A 22 5.35 5.59 -22.74
C ALA A 22 4.61 4.31 -22.37
N GLN A 23 5.39 3.24 -22.15
CA GLN A 23 4.88 2.04 -21.55
C GLN A 23 4.44 2.47 -20.15
N GLU A 24 3.13 2.64 -19.99
CA GLU A 24 2.52 2.84 -18.69
C GLU A 24 2.77 1.54 -17.93
N ASP A 25 3.89 1.50 -17.19
CA ASP A 25 4.29 0.37 -16.34
C ASP A 25 3.17 0.18 -15.32
N SER A 26 2.20 -0.65 -15.72
CA SER A 26 1.12 -1.06 -14.83
C SER A 26 1.78 -1.70 -13.61
N PRO A 27 1.44 -1.28 -12.39
CA PRO A 27 2.13 -1.72 -11.19
C PRO A 27 2.04 -3.25 -11.11
N GLN A 28 3.20 -3.93 -11.21
CA GLN A 28 3.27 -5.39 -11.22
C GLN A 28 3.49 -5.91 -9.80
N LEU A 29 2.61 -6.82 -9.37
CA LEU A 29 2.75 -7.53 -8.11
C LEU A 29 3.86 -8.58 -8.25
N VAL A 30 4.92 -8.47 -7.46
CA VAL A 30 6.08 -9.36 -7.49
C VAL A 30 6.09 -10.23 -6.24
N ARG A 31 6.22 -11.55 -6.40
CA ARG A 31 6.45 -12.45 -5.27
C ARG A 31 7.90 -12.33 -4.81
N ILE A 32 8.09 -12.11 -3.52
CA ILE A 32 9.42 -11.96 -2.91
C ILE A 32 9.71 -12.98 -1.81
N GLY A 33 8.71 -13.80 -1.46
CA GLY A 33 8.84 -14.89 -0.51
C GLY A 33 7.59 -15.78 -0.45
N SER A 34 7.59 -16.74 0.47
CA SER A 34 6.39 -17.54 0.76
C SER A 34 5.31 -16.64 1.36
N GLY A 35 4.15 -16.55 0.71
CA GLY A 35 3.05 -15.69 1.14
C GLY A 35 3.38 -14.20 1.20
N LEU A 36 4.48 -13.75 0.58
CA LEU A 36 4.96 -12.36 0.62
C LEU A 36 5.14 -11.78 -0.79
N PHE A 37 4.52 -10.64 -1.02
CA PHE A 37 4.49 -9.95 -2.31
C PHE A 37 4.84 -8.47 -2.16
N SER A 38 5.43 -7.86 -3.17
CA SER A 38 5.67 -6.42 -3.27
C SER A 38 4.95 -5.81 -4.46
N LEU A 39 4.56 -4.55 -4.33
CA LEU A 39 4.01 -3.74 -5.41
C LEU A 39 4.62 -2.35 -5.31
N HIS A 40 5.19 -1.86 -6.40
CA HIS A 40 5.71 -0.50 -6.52
C HIS A 40 4.80 0.32 -7.42
N GLY A 41 4.71 1.61 -7.16
CA GLY A 41 3.99 2.53 -8.03
C GLY A 41 4.39 3.97 -7.80
N THR A 42 4.00 4.82 -8.75
CA THR A 42 4.15 6.27 -8.64
C THR A 42 2.90 6.93 -9.21
N ASP A 43 2.28 7.83 -8.45
CA ASP A 43 1.14 8.60 -8.95
C ASP A 43 1.65 9.73 -9.85
N ALA A 44 1.34 9.67 -11.15
CA ALA A 44 1.81 10.62 -12.14
C ALA A 44 1.35 12.08 -11.87
N GLY A 45 0.27 12.28 -11.12
CA GLY A 45 -0.26 13.61 -10.83
C GLY A 45 0.40 14.32 -9.64
N SER A 46 0.95 13.57 -8.69
CA SER A 46 1.51 14.09 -7.44
C SER A 46 2.98 13.75 -7.23
N ASP A 47 3.56 12.92 -8.10
CA ASP A 47 4.90 12.32 -7.95
C ASP A 47 5.05 11.56 -6.62
N THR A 48 3.93 11.05 -6.09
CA THR A 48 3.95 10.26 -4.86
C THR A 48 4.45 8.87 -5.19
N GLN A 49 5.53 8.45 -4.55
CA GLN A 49 6.04 7.09 -4.66
C GLN A 49 5.36 6.19 -3.64
N TYR A 50 5.03 4.98 -4.07
CA TYR A 50 4.36 3.97 -3.26
C TYR A 50 5.12 2.66 -3.29
N LEU A 51 5.11 1.99 -2.15
CA LEU A 51 5.50 0.60 -2.03
C LEU A 51 4.57 -0.09 -1.07
N ARG A 52 3.99 -1.21 -1.50
CA ARG A 52 3.23 -2.12 -0.64
C ARG A 52 3.96 -3.45 -0.50
N TYR A 53 4.02 -3.94 0.72
CA TYR A 53 4.33 -5.33 1.00
C TYR A 53 3.07 -6.03 1.52
N PHE A 54 2.68 -7.12 0.88
CA PHE A 54 1.50 -7.93 1.21
C PHE A 54 1.95 -9.24 1.82
N LEU A 55 1.45 -9.53 3.02
CA LEU A 55 1.64 -10.79 3.71
C LEU A 55 0.30 -11.52 3.80
N LEU A 56 0.24 -12.75 3.30
CA LEU A 56 -0.92 -13.62 3.41
C LEU A 56 -1.02 -14.22 4.81
N ALA A 57 -2.25 -14.38 5.31
CA ALA A 57 -2.50 -15.20 6.50
C ALA A 57 -2.29 -16.68 6.17
N ASP A 58 -1.47 -17.37 6.96
CA ASP A 58 -1.23 -18.83 6.90
C ASP A 58 -1.08 -19.43 5.50
N SER A 59 -0.09 -19.00 4.71
CA SER A 59 0.13 -19.62 3.41
C SER A 59 1.60 -19.91 3.07
N GLY A 60 1.84 -21.20 2.81
CA GLY A 60 2.95 -21.70 1.98
C GLY A 60 2.66 -21.54 0.48
N GLU A 61 1.66 -20.74 0.12
CA GLU A 61 1.11 -20.71 -1.24
C GLU A 61 1.96 -19.88 -2.19
N GLU A 62 1.97 -20.30 -3.46
CA GLU A 62 2.86 -19.78 -4.49
C GLU A 62 2.32 -18.57 -5.25
N ALA A 63 1.00 -18.38 -5.25
CA ALA A 63 0.32 -17.25 -5.87
C ALA A 63 -0.52 -16.53 -4.81
N MET A 64 -0.77 -15.23 -4.99
CA MET A 64 -1.72 -14.51 -4.15
C MET A 64 -3.12 -15.04 -4.47
N PRO A 65 -3.77 -15.78 -3.55
CA PRO A 65 -5.09 -16.32 -3.83
C PRO A 65 -6.05 -15.14 -3.91
N GLN A 66 -6.85 -15.10 -4.96
CA GLN A 66 -8.00 -14.20 -5.00
C GLN A 66 -8.81 -14.48 -3.73
N SER A 67 -8.93 -13.49 -2.85
CA SER A 67 -9.65 -13.56 -1.57
C SER A 67 -8.89 -14.02 -0.32
N ALA A 68 -7.58 -14.26 -0.33
CA ALA A 68 -6.87 -14.57 0.91
C ALA A 68 -6.85 -13.36 1.87
N PRO A 69 -6.97 -13.55 3.20
CA PRO A 69 -6.74 -12.48 4.15
C PRO A 69 -5.30 -11.98 4.07
N THR A 70 -5.12 -10.66 4.07
CA THR A 70 -3.79 -10.05 3.94
C THR A 70 -3.54 -8.97 4.99
N LEU A 71 -2.29 -8.87 5.40
CA LEU A 71 -1.72 -7.71 6.09
C LEU A 71 -0.85 -6.96 5.09
N VAL A 72 -1.08 -5.67 4.94
CA VAL A 72 -0.31 -4.82 4.02
C VAL A 72 0.37 -3.71 4.80
N ILE A 73 1.67 -3.54 4.53
CA ILE A 73 2.40 -2.33 4.90
C ILE A 73 2.62 -1.52 3.64
N GLU A 74 2.08 -0.31 3.62
CA GLU A 74 2.34 0.66 2.56
C GLU A 74 3.28 1.74 3.08
N CYS A 75 4.33 2.00 2.32
CA CYS A 75 5.26 3.10 2.52
C CYS A 75 5.04 4.09 1.38
N THR A 76 4.85 5.36 1.72
CA THR A 76 4.62 6.43 0.75
C THR A 76 5.64 7.53 0.92
N GLN A 77 6.08 8.11 -0.19
CA GLN A 77 6.86 9.36 -0.21
C GLN A 77 6.09 10.37 -1.03
N ALA A 78 5.52 11.36 -0.35
CA ALA A 78 4.91 12.52 -0.98
C ALA A 78 5.78 13.74 -0.66
N HIS A 79 6.35 14.35 -1.70
CA HIS A 79 7.34 15.42 -1.56
C HIS A 79 8.50 14.99 -0.64
N ASN A 80 8.69 15.64 0.52
CA ASN A 80 9.72 15.30 1.52
C ASN A 80 9.17 14.57 2.75
N ARG A 81 7.96 14.00 2.68
CA ARG A 81 7.33 13.30 3.80
C ARG A 81 7.15 11.82 3.49
N ARG A 82 7.64 10.99 4.41
CA ARG A 82 7.47 9.53 4.39
C ARG A 82 6.43 9.08 5.39
N GLU A 83 5.41 8.40 4.90
CA GLU A 83 4.37 7.83 5.76
C GLU A 83 4.35 6.31 5.65
N LEU A 84 3.89 5.69 6.75
CA LEU A 84 3.68 4.26 6.84
C LEU A 84 2.22 4.04 7.17
N HIS A 85 1.55 3.22 6.37
CA HIS A 85 0.17 2.84 6.55
C HIS A 85 0.04 1.32 6.73
N PHE A 86 -0.88 0.92 7.60
CA PHE A 86 -1.29 -0.47 7.75
C PHE A 86 -2.64 -0.66 7.09
N PHE A 87 -2.75 -1.74 6.34
CA PHE A 87 -4.02 -2.25 5.87
C PHE A 87 -4.19 -3.70 6.28
N VAL A 88 -5.43 -4.09 6.51
CA VAL A 88 -5.81 -5.48 6.68
C VAL A 88 -7.05 -5.74 5.85
N ASN A 89 -7.14 -6.93 5.27
CA ASN A 89 -8.43 -7.46 4.82
C ASN A 89 -8.62 -8.87 5.38
N PHE A 90 -9.89 -9.21 5.59
CA PHE A 90 -10.31 -10.53 6.09
C PHE A 90 -10.65 -11.47 4.92
N GLY A 91 -10.11 -11.21 3.74
CA GLY A 91 -10.41 -11.92 2.50
C GLY A 91 -11.54 -11.28 1.67
N GLY A 92 -11.67 -11.77 0.44
CA GLY A 92 -12.64 -11.30 -0.56
C GLY A 92 -12.33 -9.94 -1.18
N VAL A 93 -11.07 -9.49 -1.13
CA VAL A 93 -10.62 -8.23 -1.72
C VAL A 93 -9.60 -8.52 -2.82
N GLU A 94 -9.90 -8.09 -4.05
CA GLU A 94 -9.05 -8.30 -5.24
C GLU A 94 -8.30 -7.04 -5.66
N ASP A 95 -8.83 -5.87 -5.32
CA ASP A 95 -8.21 -4.60 -5.68
C ASP A 95 -6.98 -4.32 -4.80
N ILE A 96 -5.82 -4.40 -5.44
CA ILE A 96 -4.50 -4.12 -4.86
C ILE A 96 -3.97 -2.73 -5.24
N ALA A 97 -4.74 -1.93 -5.98
CA ALA A 97 -4.30 -0.63 -6.47
C ALA A 97 -4.03 0.36 -5.34
N PHE A 98 -3.06 1.26 -5.58
CA PHE A 98 -2.77 2.35 -4.66
C PHE A 98 -3.97 3.28 -4.55
N THR A 99 -4.22 3.80 -3.35
CA THR A 99 -5.20 4.87 -3.18
C THR A 99 -4.51 6.19 -3.52
N PRO A 100 -4.88 6.87 -4.62
CA PRO A 100 -4.24 8.12 -4.98
C PRO A 100 -4.53 9.19 -3.90
N PRO A 101 -3.69 10.23 -3.79
CA PRO A 101 -3.95 11.32 -2.87
C PRO A 101 -5.28 11.99 -3.23
N PHE A 102 -6.04 12.39 -2.20
CA PHE A 102 -7.29 13.10 -2.44
C PHE A 102 -7.02 14.40 -3.20
N LYS A 103 -7.73 14.60 -4.32
CA LYS A 103 -7.69 15.81 -5.13
C LYS A 103 -8.94 16.65 -4.82
N PRO A 104 -8.81 17.77 -4.09
CA PRO A 104 -9.96 18.60 -3.76
C PRO A 104 -10.66 19.12 -5.02
N THR A 105 -11.99 19.13 -5.01
CA THR A 105 -12.82 19.72 -6.06
C THR A 105 -13.57 20.92 -5.50
N PRO A 106 -14.20 21.77 -6.34
CA PRO A 106 -15.03 22.87 -5.85
C PRO A 106 -16.17 22.41 -4.92
N THR A 107 -16.67 21.18 -5.11
CA THR A 107 -17.72 20.56 -4.31
C THR A 107 -17.17 19.85 -3.07
N ASP A 108 -15.98 19.24 -3.17
CA ASP A 108 -15.38 18.44 -2.12
C ASP A 108 -14.02 19.00 -1.73
N ARG A 109 -14.01 19.85 -0.70
CA ARG A 109 -12.77 20.45 -0.18
C ARG A 109 -11.99 19.52 0.75
N PHE A 110 -12.61 18.43 1.19
CA PHE A 110 -12.05 17.47 2.13
C PHE A 110 -12.34 16.04 1.66
N PRO A 111 -11.46 15.08 1.96
CA PRO A 111 -11.71 13.68 1.61
C PRO A 111 -13.01 13.20 2.26
N PRO A 112 -13.81 12.38 1.55
CA PRO A 112 -15.02 11.80 2.12
C PRO A 112 -14.66 10.89 3.31
N ALA A 113 -15.42 11.01 4.39
CA ALA A 113 -15.22 10.20 5.58
C ALA A 113 -15.71 8.76 5.33
N ASN A 114 -14.77 7.85 5.11
CA ASN A 114 -15.08 6.43 5.07
C ASN A 114 -15.54 5.93 6.45
N PRO A 115 -16.42 4.89 6.52
CA PRO A 115 -16.90 4.36 7.77
C PRO A 115 -15.78 3.92 8.71
N THR A 116 -15.99 4.16 10.00
CA THR A 116 -15.06 3.74 11.04
C THR A 116 -15.50 2.41 11.63
N VAL A 117 -14.56 1.45 11.68
CA VAL A 117 -14.72 0.17 12.34
C VAL A 117 -13.70 0.01 13.47
N ALA A 118 -13.98 -0.88 14.42
CA ALA A 118 -13.08 -1.14 15.54
C ALA A 118 -12.58 -2.58 15.50
N PHE A 119 -11.26 -2.74 15.55
CA PHE A 119 -10.60 -4.04 15.63
C PHE A 119 -9.81 -4.16 16.94
N ARG A 120 -9.65 -5.41 17.39
CA ARG A 120 -8.69 -5.74 18.45
C ARG A 120 -7.42 -6.27 17.80
N MET A 121 -6.30 -5.69 18.17
CA MET A 121 -4.96 -6.06 17.72
C MET A 121 -4.21 -6.71 18.89
N THR A 122 -3.64 -7.88 18.66
CA THR A 122 -2.81 -8.59 19.63
C THR A 122 -1.49 -8.97 18.98
N PHE A 123 -0.38 -8.81 19.71
CA PHE A 123 0.95 -9.18 19.27
C PHE A 123 1.38 -10.45 20.05
N GLU A 124 1.43 -11.59 19.36
CA GLU A 124 1.64 -12.90 19.96
C GLU A 124 3.02 -13.01 20.61
N GLY A 125 3.08 -13.52 21.84
CA GLY A 125 4.31 -13.57 22.66
C GLY A 125 4.42 -12.44 23.70
N TYR A 126 3.60 -11.37 23.58
CA TYR A 126 3.48 -10.37 24.64
C TYR A 126 2.38 -10.76 25.62
N MET A 127 2.68 -11.71 26.52
CA MET A 127 1.71 -12.34 27.43
C MET A 127 1.01 -11.39 28.42
N ARG A 128 1.46 -10.15 28.58
CA ARG A 128 0.95 -9.19 29.59
C ARG A 128 0.23 -7.96 29.03
N SER A 129 0.09 -7.78 27.71
CA SER A 129 -0.68 -6.66 27.16
C SER A 129 -2.13 -7.05 26.98
N LYS A 130 -3.04 -6.16 27.41
CA LYS A 130 -4.40 -6.16 26.90
C LYS A 130 -4.35 -5.92 25.37
N PRO A 131 -5.23 -6.55 24.58
CA PRO A 131 -5.34 -6.26 23.16
C PRO A 131 -5.60 -4.76 22.92
N PHE A 132 -4.96 -4.22 21.88
CA PHE A 132 -5.18 -2.84 21.47
C PHE A 132 -6.50 -2.75 20.71
N LYS A 133 -7.49 -2.07 21.29
CA LYS A 133 -8.69 -1.68 20.55
C LYS A 133 -8.37 -0.44 19.74
N ARG A 134 -8.46 -0.54 18.41
CA ARG A 134 -8.07 0.54 17.48
C ARG A 134 -9.12 0.79 16.43
N SER A 135 -9.16 2.04 15.98
CA SER A 135 -10.04 2.54 14.95
C SER A 135 -9.41 2.33 13.57
N TRP A 136 -10.20 1.78 12.66
CA TRP A 136 -9.84 1.53 11.28
C TRP A 136 -10.87 2.16 10.37
N GLU A 137 -10.43 2.54 9.18
CA GLU A 137 -11.21 3.10 8.10
C GLU A 137 -11.56 1.99 7.13
N GLN A 138 -12.85 1.77 6.83
CA GLN A 138 -13.29 0.82 5.82
C GLN A 138 -13.29 1.48 4.44
N LEU A 139 -12.39 1.06 3.57
CA LEU A 139 -12.27 1.59 2.21
C LEU A 139 -13.35 0.99 1.29
N PRO A 140 -13.71 1.68 0.20
CA PRO A 140 -14.70 1.19 -0.76
C PRO A 140 -14.37 -0.17 -1.38
N ASN A 141 -13.08 -0.49 -1.50
CA ASN A 141 -12.62 -1.78 -2.02
C ASN A 141 -12.65 -2.91 -0.99
N GLY A 142 -13.11 -2.65 0.24
CA GLY A 142 -13.23 -3.65 1.30
C GLY A 142 -11.97 -3.84 2.15
N ASN A 143 -10.86 -3.18 1.83
CA ASN A 143 -9.70 -3.11 2.73
C ASN A 143 -10.03 -2.24 3.94
N TYR A 144 -9.39 -2.53 5.06
CA TYR A 144 -9.43 -1.68 6.25
C TYR A 144 -8.07 -1.01 6.43
N LYS A 145 -8.04 0.32 6.43
CA LYS A 145 -6.83 1.13 6.67
C LYS A 145 -6.77 1.57 8.13
N TYR A 146 -5.63 1.40 8.78
CA TYR A 146 -5.45 1.90 10.15
C TYR A 146 -5.54 3.43 10.17
N ARG A 147 -6.38 4.00 11.03
CA ARG A 147 -6.46 5.45 11.17
C ARG A 147 -5.29 5.97 12.00
N ASN A 148 -4.42 6.78 11.40
CA ASN A 148 -3.35 7.46 12.15
C ASN A 148 -3.93 8.38 13.25
N PRO A 149 -3.16 8.72 14.30
CA PRO A 149 -3.58 9.69 15.31
C PRO A 149 -3.93 11.04 14.67
N GLY A 150 -5.00 11.65 15.13
CA GLY A 150 -5.47 12.93 14.58
C GLY A 150 -6.90 13.25 15.02
N ALA A 151 -7.44 14.35 14.51
CA ALA A 151 -8.79 14.82 14.86
C ALA A 151 -9.88 13.78 14.57
N ASP A 152 -9.69 12.96 13.54
CA ASP A 152 -10.69 12.00 13.05
C ASP A 152 -10.44 10.56 13.53
N SER A 153 -9.58 10.37 14.55
CA SER A 153 -9.20 9.06 15.05
C SER A 153 -9.01 9.06 16.56
N PHE A 154 -9.62 8.08 17.23
CA PHE A 154 -9.38 7.82 18.66
C PHE A 154 -8.06 7.08 18.92
N ASN A 155 -7.27 6.80 17.87
CA ASN A 155 -5.98 6.15 18.03
C ASN A 155 -4.95 7.18 18.54
N LEU A 156 -4.15 6.77 19.53
CA LEU A 156 -3.06 7.59 20.07
C LEU A 156 -1.72 7.30 19.40
N ASP A 157 -1.60 6.12 18.81
CA ASP A 157 -0.37 5.61 18.22
C ASP A 157 -0.54 5.37 16.72
N GLY A 158 0.49 5.67 15.93
CA GLY A 158 0.54 5.36 14.51
C GLY A 158 1.13 3.97 14.23
N PRO A 159 1.07 3.49 12.97
CA PRO A 159 1.67 2.22 12.54
C PRO A 159 3.12 2.04 12.97
N ARG A 160 3.94 3.10 12.91
CA ARG A 160 5.37 3.07 13.32
C ARG A 160 5.58 2.64 14.78
N TYR A 161 4.66 2.99 15.69
CA TYR A 161 4.73 2.54 17.08
C TYR A 161 4.58 1.01 17.17
N PHE A 162 3.62 0.45 16.45
CA PHE A 162 3.36 -0.99 16.43
C PHE A 162 4.44 -1.79 15.70
N MET A 163 5.17 -1.19 14.76
CA MET A 163 6.32 -1.84 14.12
C MET A 163 7.39 -2.30 15.13
N GLN A 164 7.57 -1.56 16.23
CA GLN A 164 8.50 -1.95 17.30
C GLN A 164 8.05 -3.24 18.02
N TYR A 165 6.74 -3.38 18.25
CA TYR A 165 6.15 -4.60 18.81
C TYR A 165 6.26 -5.77 17.85
N LEU A 166 5.91 -5.55 16.59
CA LEU A 166 6.00 -6.55 15.53
C LEU A 166 7.42 -7.06 15.34
N ASN A 167 8.43 -6.19 15.40
CA ASN A 167 9.84 -6.60 15.31
C ASN A 167 10.28 -7.53 16.45
N SER A 168 9.61 -7.47 17.60
CA SER A 168 9.97 -8.22 18.79
C SER A 168 9.22 -9.55 18.92
N LEU A 169 8.18 -9.76 18.10
CA LEU A 169 7.16 -10.78 18.32
C LEU A 169 6.79 -11.49 17.01
N PRO A 170 6.63 -12.83 17.02
CA PRO A 170 6.51 -13.61 15.79
C PRO A 170 5.22 -13.36 15.01
N GLY A 171 4.16 -12.89 15.68
CA GLY A 171 2.83 -12.90 15.10
C GLY A 171 1.92 -11.73 15.46
N PHE A 172 1.07 -11.37 14.51
CA PHE A 172 0.08 -10.32 14.62
C PHE A 172 -1.32 -10.89 14.42
N ARG A 173 -2.19 -10.67 15.40
CA ARG A 173 -3.59 -11.12 15.36
C ARG A 173 -4.51 -9.93 15.31
N VAL A 174 -5.46 -9.97 14.37
CA VAL A 174 -6.50 -8.94 14.23
C VAL A 174 -7.87 -9.60 14.33
N VAL A 175 -8.70 -9.07 15.22
CA VAL A 175 -10.06 -9.55 15.46
C VAL A 175 -11.06 -8.45 15.15
N ALA A 176 -11.99 -8.74 14.23
CA ALA A 176 -13.12 -7.89 13.93
C ALA A 176 -14.09 -7.87 15.13
N MET A 177 -14.37 -6.71 15.72
CA MET A 177 -15.31 -6.63 16.84
C MET A 177 -16.76 -6.86 16.42
N LYS A 178 -17.06 -6.60 15.14
CA LYS A 178 -18.35 -6.87 14.49
C LYS A 178 -18.04 -7.56 13.15
N PRO A 179 -17.92 -8.89 13.12
CA PRO A 179 -17.54 -9.60 11.91
C PRO A 179 -18.63 -9.49 10.85
N GLU A 180 -18.22 -9.35 9.59
CA GLU A 180 -19.12 -9.41 8.44
C GLU A 180 -19.49 -10.86 8.14
N ARG A 181 -20.72 -11.10 7.67
CA ARG A 181 -21.19 -12.46 7.35
C ARG A 181 -20.35 -13.04 6.21
N GLY A 182 -19.82 -14.25 6.42
CA GLY A 182 -19.01 -14.96 5.42
C GLY A 182 -17.53 -14.60 5.41
N LYS A 183 -17.07 -13.68 6.26
CA LYS A 183 -15.64 -13.40 6.49
C LYS A 183 -15.18 -13.98 7.83
N PRO A 184 -13.91 -14.41 7.96
CA PRO A 184 -13.34 -14.77 9.24
C PRO A 184 -13.46 -13.61 10.22
N ALA A 185 -13.79 -13.91 11.48
CA ALA A 185 -13.84 -12.91 12.55
C ALA A 185 -12.45 -12.54 13.08
N GLU A 186 -11.46 -13.39 12.81
CA GLU A 186 -10.11 -13.32 13.33
C GLU A 186 -9.13 -13.81 12.29
N VAL A 187 -8.00 -13.12 12.17
CA VAL A 187 -6.91 -13.48 11.27
C VAL A 187 -5.59 -13.34 12.01
N PHE A 188 -4.66 -14.23 11.69
CA PHE A 188 -3.33 -14.25 12.26
C PHE A 188 -2.27 -14.20 11.14
N PHE A 189 -1.21 -13.43 11.38
CA PHE A 189 -0.13 -13.21 10.43
C PHE A 189 1.21 -13.46 11.10
N GLN A 190 2.06 -14.28 10.47
CA GLN A 190 3.46 -14.48 10.88
C GLN A 190 4.30 -13.35 10.30
N THR A 191 4.54 -12.28 11.07
CA THR A 191 4.97 -10.99 10.50
C THR A 191 6.46 -10.87 10.21
N LYS A 192 7.29 -11.78 10.74
CA LYS A 192 8.74 -11.73 10.56
C LYS A 192 9.21 -11.49 9.10
N PRO A 193 8.79 -12.27 8.08
CA PRO A 193 9.23 -12.06 6.69
C PRO A 193 8.83 -10.69 6.14
N LEU A 194 7.65 -10.18 6.50
CA LEU A 194 7.19 -8.84 6.11
C LEU A 194 8.09 -7.75 6.70
N LEU A 195 8.44 -7.87 7.98
CA LEU A 195 9.24 -6.87 8.69
C LEU A 195 10.69 -6.84 8.22
N GLU A 196 11.26 -7.99 7.86
CA GLU A 196 12.59 -8.07 7.27
C GLU A 196 12.67 -7.24 5.98
N MET A 197 11.65 -7.31 5.12
CA MET A 197 11.59 -6.50 3.90
C MET A 197 11.42 -5.01 4.20
N VAL A 198 10.47 -4.66 5.08
CA VAL A 198 10.23 -3.26 5.47
C VAL A 198 11.47 -2.62 6.08
N SER A 199 12.25 -3.37 6.86
CA SER A 199 13.47 -2.87 7.52
C SER A 199 14.62 -2.55 6.55
N ARG A 200 14.66 -3.19 5.39
CA ARG A 200 15.72 -3.01 4.37
C ARG A 200 15.40 -1.90 3.39
N GLU A 201 14.13 -1.49 3.34
CA GLU A 201 13.63 -0.59 2.33
C GLU A 201 13.73 0.87 2.78
N ALA A 202 14.47 1.67 2.01
CA ALA A 202 14.73 3.07 2.33
C ALA A 202 13.43 3.91 2.38
N LEU A 203 12.47 3.61 1.49
CA LEU A 203 11.18 4.30 1.45
C LEU A 203 10.35 4.11 2.74
N CYS A 204 10.54 2.98 3.42
CA CYS A 204 9.85 2.67 4.66
C CYS A 204 10.54 3.24 5.92
N GLN A 205 11.80 3.64 5.79
CA GLN A 205 12.56 4.26 6.87
C GLN A 205 12.21 5.76 7.02
N PRO A 206 12.26 6.31 8.24
CA PRO A 206 12.03 7.74 8.46
C PRO A 206 13.02 8.64 7.71
#